data_AF-A0A736RCG5-F1
#
_entry.id   AF-A0A736RCG5-F1
#
_cell.length_a   1.000
_cell.length_b   1.000
_cell.length_c   1.000
_cell.angle_alpha   90.00
_cell.angle_beta   90.00
_cell.angle_gamma   90.00
#
_symmetry.space_group_name_H-M   'P 1'
#
loop_
_entity.id
_entity.type
_entity.pdbx_description
1 polymer ?
#
loop_
_entity_poly.entity_id
_entity_poly.type
_entity_poly.pdbx_seq_one_letter_code
_entity_poly.pdbx_strand_id
1 'polypeptide(L)'
;MSELTGIHQQINELDEYELYLLTALLKKAAADAGKKLNMQERRAVAAEFFASRQDDRKNKVSNQRRALMSRKMREIRAQEKSDFHWKPARPRR
;
A
#
# COMPACT_ATOMS: atom_id res chain seq x y z
N MET A 1 -14.81 19.74 -10.17
CA MET A 1 -13.42 19.41 -10.56
C MET A 1 -12.38 20.48 -10.16
N SER A 2 -12.72 21.65 -9.59
CA SER A 2 -11.78 22.79 -9.51
C SER A 2 -11.22 23.15 -8.11
N GLU A 3 -11.52 22.38 -7.06
CA GLU A 3 -11.02 22.70 -5.71
C GLU A 3 -9.64 22.11 -5.40
N LEU A 4 -9.23 21.07 -6.14
CA LEU A 4 -7.97 20.35 -5.95
C LEU A 4 -6.88 20.77 -6.95
N THR A 5 -7.26 21.49 -8.00
CA THR A 5 -6.34 21.95 -9.05
C THR A 5 -5.31 22.92 -8.46
N GLY A 6 -4.03 22.56 -8.54
CA GLY A 6 -2.91 23.39 -8.06
C GLY A 6 -2.55 23.22 -6.57
N ILE A 7 -3.16 22.25 -5.87
CA ILE A 7 -2.78 21.90 -4.50
C ILE A 7 -1.50 21.04 -4.49
N HIS A 8 -1.38 20.05 -5.36
CA HIS A 8 -0.22 19.16 -5.38
C HIS A 8 0.00 18.54 -6.78
N GLN A 9 1.26 18.35 -7.17
CA GLN A 9 1.64 17.88 -8.52
C GLN A 9 1.12 16.46 -8.81
N GLN A 10 1.03 15.61 -7.78
CA GLN A 10 0.63 14.20 -7.89
C GLN A 10 -0.87 13.97 -7.75
N ILE A 11 -1.70 15.02 -7.69
CA ILE A 11 -3.17 14.86 -7.56
C ILE A 11 -3.78 14.07 -8.72
N ASN A 12 -3.20 14.20 -9.92
CA ASN A 12 -3.66 13.47 -11.10
C ASN A 12 -3.32 11.97 -11.05
N GLU A 13 -2.47 11.55 -10.10
CA GLU A 13 -2.11 10.14 -9.89
C GLU A 13 -2.97 9.46 -8.82
N LEU A 14 -3.86 10.20 -8.16
CA LEU A 14 -4.75 9.66 -7.12
C LEU A 14 -5.93 8.92 -7.74
N ASP A 15 -6.26 7.77 -7.15
CA ASP A 15 -7.50 7.06 -7.49
C ASP A 15 -8.74 7.78 -6.92
N GLU A 16 -9.94 7.36 -7.34
CA GLU A 16 -11.20 7.99 -6.88
C GLU A 16 -11.39 7.94 -5.37
N TYR A 17 -10.96 6.85 -4.73
CA TYR A 17 -11.06 6.68 -3.29
C TYR A 17 -10.07 7.58 -2.54
N GLU A 18 -8.86 7.73 -3.05
CA GLU A 18 -7.83 8.62 -2.54
C GLU A 18 -8.22 10.09 -2.70
N LEU A 19 -8.83 10.45 -3.83
CA LEU A 19 -9.44 11.77 -4.03
C LEU A 19 -10.56 12.02 -3.02
N TYR A 20 -11.43 11.03 -2.79
CA TYR A 20 -12.46 11.11 -1.77
C TYR A 20 -11.86 11.32 -0.37
N LEU A 21 -10.81 10.57 -0.02
CA LEU A 21 -10.15 10.70 1.29
C LEU A 21 -9.52 12.08 1.47
N LEU A 22 -8.81 12.57 0.46
CA LEU A 22 -8.18 13.89 0.48
C LEU A 22 -9.21 15.00 0.63
N THR A 23 -10.33 14.92 -0.10
CA THR A 23 -11.42 15.90 0.05
C THR A 23 -12.08 15.84 1.42
N ALA A 24 -12.27 14.64 2.00
CA ALA A 24 -12.78 14.48 3.36
C ALA A 24 -11.83 15.08 4.40
N LEU A 25 -10.52 14.87 4.25
CA LEU A 25 -9.49 15.48 5.11
C LEU A 25 -9.51 17.00 5.04
N LEU A 26 -9.59 17.57 3.83
CA LEU A 26 -9.68 19.03 3.66
C LEU A 26 -10.96 19.60 4.27
N LYS A 27 -12.10 18.92 4.13
CA LYS A 27 -13.36 19.32 4.77
C LYS A 27 -13.26 19.26 6.28
N LYS A 28 -12.68 18.19 6.82
CA LYS A 28 -12.47 18.03 8.26
C LYS A 28 -11.56 19.12 8.81
N ALA A 29 -10.42 19.37 8.17
CA ALA A 29 -9.49 20.43 8.60
C ALA A 29 -10.13 21.83 8.53
N ALA A 30 -11.01 22.09 7.56
CA ALA A 30 -11.77 23.34 7.51
C ALA A 30 -12.81 23.45 8.64
N ALA A 31 -13.47 22.34 8.98
CA ALA A 31 -14.40 22.28 10.11
C ALA A 31 -13.68 22.47 11.45
N ASP A 32 -12.55 21.79 11.66
CA ASP A 32 -11.73 21.88 12.87
C ASP A 32 -11.15 23.30 13.05
N ALA A 33 -10.76 23.96 11.95
CA ALA A 33 -10.27 25.33 11.99
C ALA A 33 -11.40 26.38 12.13
N GLY A 34 -12.67 25.99 11.95
CA GLY A 34 -13.81 26.90 11.94
C GLY A 34 -13.79 27.95 10.82
N LYS A 35 -12.93 27.78 9.81
CA LYS A 35 -12.72 28.73 8.71
C LYS A 35 -12.41 28.02 7.40
N LYS A 36 -12.58 28.73 6.28
CA LYS A 36 -12.10 28.24 4.99
C LYS A 36 -10.57 28.19 4.99
N LEU A 37 -10.03 27.02 4.69
CA LEU A 37 -8.58 26.82 4.57
C LEU A 37 -8.03 27.65 3.42
N ASN A 38 -6.97 28.41 3.69
CA ASN A 38 -6.18 29.10 2.69
C ASN A 38 -5.39 28.10 1.83
N MET A 39 -4.91 28.53 0.66
CA MET A 39 -4.16 27.70 -0.28
C MET A 39 -2.95 27.00 0.38
N GLN A 40 -2.23 27.70 1.27
CA GLN A 40 -1.09 27.13 2.01
C GLN A 40 -1.51 26.04 2.99
N GLU A 41 -2.60 26.25 3.73
CA GLU A 41 -3.12 25.27 4.69
C GLU A 41 -3.62 24.01 3.95
N ARG A 42 -4.29 24.18 2.80
CA ARG A 42 -4.68 23.06 1.94
C ARG A 42 -3.48 22.28 1.41
N ARG A 43 -2.41 22.98 1.03
CA ARG A 43 -1.15 22.36 0.58
C ARG A 43 -0.47 21.58 1.69
N ALA A 44 -0.48 22.09 2.92
CA ALA A 44 0.07 21.39 4.07
C ALA A 44 -0.67 20.06 4.33
N VAL A 45 -2.01 20.11 4.40
CA VAL A 45 -2.85 18.91 4.59
C VAL A 45 -2.63 17.89 3.46
N ALA A 46 -2.55 18.37 2.21
CA ALA A 46 -2.26 17.50 1.07
C ALA A 46 -0.85 16.88 1.17
N ALA A 47 0.18 17.65 1.52
CA ALA A 47 1.54 17.16 1.66
C ALA A 47 1.65 16.05 2.73
N GLU A 48 0.99 16.23 3.88
CA GLU A 48 0.92 15.19 4.93
C GLU A 48 0.24 13.92 4.42
N PHE A 49 -0.88 14.06 3.70
CA PHE A 49 -1.57 12.93 3.08
C PHE A 49 -0.67 12.17 2.09
N PHE A 50 0.02 12.87 1.19
CA PHE A 50 0.93 12.24 0.23
C PHE A 50 2.15 11.60 0.90
N ALA A 51 2.71 12.22 1.94
CA ALA A 51 3.82 11.65 2.71
C ALA A 51 3.42 10.33 3.37
N SER A 52 2.27 10.29 4.05
CA SER A 52 1.72 9.07 4.66
C SER A 52 1.52 7.96 3.62
N ARG A 53 0.99 8.30 2.44
CA ARG A 53 0.81 7.33 1.35
C ARG A 53 2.12 6.81 0.78
N GLN A 54 3.15 7.64 0.70
CA GLN A 54 4.45 7.21 0.23
C GLN A 54 5.07 6.19 1.20
N ASP A 55 4.89 6.38 2.50
CA ASP A 55 5.36 5.46 3.52
C ASP A 55 4.56 4.15 3.52
N ASP A 56 3.25 4.21 3.34
CA ASP A 56 2.41 3.01 3.15
C ASP A 56 2.83 2.20 1.92
N ARG A 57 3.15 2.86 0.80
CA ARG A 57 3.64 2.19 -0.41
C ARG A 57 4.97 1.48 -0.14
N LYS A 58 5.93 2.14 0.53
CA LYS A 58 7.21 1.53 0.93
C LYS A 58 7.01 0.33 1.85
N ASN A 59 6.10 0.44 2.81
CA ASN A 59 5.78 -0.62 3.77
C ASN A 59 5.09 -1.82 3.11
N LYS A 60 4.18 -1.60 2.15
CA LYS A 60 3.59 -2.69 1.37
C LYS A 60 4.64 -3.47 0.58
N VAL A 61 5.56 -2.77 -0.08
CA VAL A 61 6.65 -3.41 -0.85
C VAL A 61 7.57 -4.22 0.07
N SER A 62 7.95 -3.67 1.23
CA SER A 62 8.81 -4.37 2.18
C SER A 62 8.13 -5.62 2.78
N ASN A 63 6.85 -5.51 3.15
CA ASN A 63 6.06 -6.63 3.65
C ASN A 63 5.85 -7.71 2.59
N GLN A 64 5.61 -7.33 1.34
CA GLN A 64 5.49 -8.28 0.24
C GLN A 64 6.79 -9.06 0.00
N ARG A 65 7.95 -8.38 0.01
CA ARG A 65 9.26 -9.06 -0.08
C ARG A 65 9.47 -10.04 1.08
N ARG A 66 9.11 -9.65 2.31
CA ARG A 66 9.23 -10.53 3.49
C ARG A 66 8.33 -11.76 3.37
N ALA A 67 7.09 -11.59 2.89
CA ALA A 67 6.16 -12.69 2.66
C ALA A 67 6.68 -13.67 1.59
N LEU A 68 7.25 -13.15 0.50
CA LEU A 68 7.89 -13.98 -0.54
C LEU A 68 9.09 -14.76 0.00
N MET A 69 9.95 -14.14 0.81
CA MET A 69 11.06 -14.84 1.45
C MET A 69 10.58 -15.91 2.44
N SER A 70 9.52 -15.64 3.20
CA SER A 70 8.89 -16.63 4.08
C SER A 70 8.38 -17.84 3.28
N ARG A 71 7.74 -17.60 2.14
CA ARG A 71 7.28 -18.66 1.23
C ARG A 71 8.46 -19.47 0.68
N LYS A 72 9.51 -18.82 0.18
CA LYS A 72 10.72 -19.48 -0.32
C LYS A 72 11.37 -20.36 0.76
N MET A 73 11.43 -19.90 2.00
CA MET A 73 11.94 -20.70 3.12
C MET A 73 11.07 -21.92 3.46
N ARG A 74 9.74 -21.82 3.28
CA ARG A 74 8.85 -22.98 3.41
C ARG A 74 9.08 -23.99 2.29
N GLU A 75 9.29 -23.53 1.07
CA GLU A 75 9.59 -24.39 -0.09
C GLU A 75 10.92 -25.14 0.10
N ILE A 76 11.99 -24.44 0.52
CA ILE A 76 13.29 -25.07 0.84
C ILE A 76 13.13 -26.14 1.94
N ARG A 77 12.44 -25.81 3.04
CA ARG A 77 12.18 -26.78 4.13
C ARG A 77 11.32 -27.97 3.69
N ALA A 78 10.44 -27.79 2.70
CA ALA A 78 9.63 -28.87 2.15
C ALA A 78 10.47 -29.80 1.26
N GLN A 79 11.40 -29.23 0.48
CA GLN A 79 12.38 -30.00 -0.30
C GLN A 79 13.35 -30.78 0.60
N GLU A 80 13.82 -30.18 1.70
CA GLU A 80 14.68 -30.86 2.70
C GLU A 80 13.98 -32.05 3.37
N LYS A 81 12.63 -32.01 3.49
CA LYS A 81 11.83 -33.08 4.10
C LYS A 81 11.31 -34.11 3.11
N SER A 82 11.55 -33.96 1.81
CA SER A 82 11.02 -34.91 0.82
C SER A 82 11.93 -36.14 0.71
N ASP A 83 11.86 -37.04 1.71
CA ASP A 83 12.40 -38.41 1.64
C ASP A 83 11.50 -39.33 0.77
N PHE A 84 10.88 -38.80 -0.28
CA PHE A 84 9.97 -39.55 -1.12
C PHE A 84 10.74 -40.50 -2.04
N HIS A 85 10.98 -41.71 -1.53
CA HIS A 85 11.55 -42.81 -2.29
C HIS A 85 10.40 -43.61 -2.92
N TRP A 86 10.00 -43.24 -4.14
CA TRP A 86 9.07 -44.06 -4.91
C TRP A 86 9.70 -45.46 -5.14
N LYS A 87 9.17 -46.48 -4.45
CA LYS A 87 9.53 -47.88 -4.70
C LYS A 87 8.49 -48.48 -5.65
N PRO A 88 8.84 -48.83 -6.89
CA PRO A 88 7.91 -49.53 -7.77
C PRO A 88 7.57 -50.90 -7.16
N ALA A 89 6.30 -51.28 -7.22
CA ALA A 89 5.84 -52.59 -6.76
C ALA A 89 6.58 -53.69 -7.52
N ARG A 90 7.24 -54.61 -6.80
CA ARG A 90 7.94 -55.73 -7.43
C ARG A 90 6.91 -56.61 -8.16
N PRO A 91 7.18 -57.02 -9.42
CA PRO A 91 6.29 -57.93 -10.12
C PRO A 91 6.26 -59.28 -9.38
N ARG A 92 5.05 -59.73 -9.04
CA ARG A 92 4.82 -61.08 -8.49
C ARG A 92 5.14 -62.09 -9.59
N ARG A 93 6.11 -62.96 -9.34
CA ARG A 93 6.32 -64.19 -10.12
C ARG A 93 5.50 -65.32 -9.49
#